data_AF-A0A3P7E719-F1
#
_entry.id   AF-A0A3P7E719-F1
#
_cell.length_a   1.000
_cell.length_b   1.000
_cell.length_c   1.000
_cell.angle_alpha   90.00
_cell.angle_beta   90.00
_cell.angle_gamma   90.00
#
_symmetry.space_group_name_H-M   'P 1'
#
loop_
_entity.id
_entity.type
_entity.pdbx_description
1 polymer ?
#
loop_
_entity_poly.entity_id
_entity_poly.type
_entity_poly.pdbx_seq_one_letter_code
_entity_poly.pdbx_strand_id
1 'polypeptide(L)'
;MFHFQAVLTGPACFYTDYMAWINGTAAIGKDGKIEKPWHAVLIKLFQAGVFMLLYVFLGDCFTPDIIIDKKYMNLNWIQWIFILYIVMAFQRVPYYVAWTLADAIFNLSGFGFKGYDSYGKPQWDLVSNVNPWKVETALNFKETLEAWNCCTMYWLRRVAYDRAPKGYRTLSTYLLSAVWHGFFLGYYVTFLTGALFTISARTVRRCLRWRFQRNEFLRRLYDLLTLVVTKIVLSYAAFPFVMMHFGPGLYFYSRMYFCLHIVAFLALLVLPRVMPPESKSVQSKNGCDTKKLS
;
A
#
# COMPACT_ATOMS: atom_id res chain seq x y z
N MET A 1 26.83 -0.80 0.06
CA MET A 1 26.08 0.47 0.17
C MET A 1 25.73 1.02 -1.21
N PHE A 2 26.71 1.33 -2.07
CA PHE A 2 26.47 1.83 -3.44
C PHE A 2 26.40 0.72 -4.49
N HIS A 3 25.61 -0.30 -4.25
CA HIS A 3 25.44 -1.36 -5.23
C HIS A 3 24.69 -0.82 -6.45
N PHE A 4 25.25 -1.02 -7.66
CA PHE A 4 24.84 -0.34 -8.89
C PHE A 4 23.34 -0.48 -9.20
N GLN A 5 22.74 -1.63 -8.91
CA GLN A 5 21.32 -1.88 -9.21
C GLN A 5 20.39 -1.02 -8.34
N ALA A 6 20.85 -0.66 -7.13
CA ALA A 6 20.06 0.04 -6.14
C ALA A 6 20.15 1.57 -6.23
N VAL A 7 21.08 2.11 -7.03
CA VAL A 7 21.57 3.48 -6.86
C VAL A 7 20.53 4.57 -7.17
N LEU A 8 19.64 4.35 -8.15
CA LEU A 8 18.68 5.36 -8.59
C LEU A 8 17.36 5.29 -7.81
N THR A 9 16.66 4.17 -7.94
CA THR A 9 15.30 3.98 -7.42
C THR A 9 15.11 2.58 -6.83
N GLY A 10 16.21 1.84 -6.66
CA GLY A 10 16.14 0.43 -6.37
C GLY A 10 15.57 0.16 -4.97
N PRO A 11 14.94 -1.00 -4.80
CA PRO A 11 14.38 -1.41 -3.52
C PRO A 11 15.42 -1.37 -2.40
N ALA A 12 14.99 -0.89 -1.24
CA ALA A 12 15.77 -1.05 -0.01
C ALA A 12 15.96 -2.56 0.27
N CYS A 13 17.19 -2.97 0.54
CA CYS A 13 17.51 -4.36 0.89
C CYS A 13 18.18 -4.41 2.25
N PHE A 14 18.07 -5.55 2.94
CA PHE A 14 18.78 -5.76 4.19
C PHE A 14 20.20 -6.26 3.92
N TYR A 15 21.12 -5.86 4.79
CA TYR A 15 22.53 -6.23 4.68
C TYR A 15 22.74 -7.76 4.67
N THR A 16 21.97 -8.51 5.45
CA THR A 16 22.04 -9.98 5.50
C THR A 16 21.70 -10.60 4.15
N ASP A 17 20.66 -10.09 3.48
CA ASP A 17 20.23 -10.60 2.17
C ASP A 17 21.28 -10.25 1.11
N TYR A 18 21.81 -9.03 1.17
CA TYR A 18 22.90 -8.58 0.30
C TYR A 18 24.15 -9.46 0.45
N MET A 19 24.56 -9.79 1.68
CA MET A 19 25.71 -10.66 1.93
C MET A 19 25.47 -12.09 1.44
N ALA A 20 24.27 -12.64 1.63
CA ALA A 20 23.92 -13.96 1.09
C ALA A 20 24.02 -13.99 -0.45
N TRP A 21 23.62 -12.90 -1.11
CA TRP A 21 23.75 -12.76 -2.56
C TRP A 21 25.21 -12.64 -3.02
N ILE A 22 26.01 -11.78 -2.39
CA ILE A 22 27.44 -11.62 -2.72
C ILE A 22 28.24 -12.90 -2.47
N ASN A 23 27.92 -13.65 -1.42
CA ASN A 23 28.57 -14.93 -1.13
C ASN A 23 28.13 -16.07 -2.05
N GLY A 24 27.17 -15.82 -2.96
CA GLY A 24 26.62 -16.84 -3.85
C GLY A 24 25.77 -17.91 -3.14
N THR A 25 25.37 -17.68 -1.89
CA THR A 25 24.53 -18.59 -1.11
C THR A 25 23.04 -18.29 -1.27
N ALA A 26 22.69 -17.15 -1.87
CA ALA A 26 21.31 -16.85 -2.28
C ALA A 26 20.94 -17.62 -3.57
N ALA A 27 19.64 -17.77 -3.82
CA ALA A 27 19.10 -18.41 -5.02
C ALA A 27 19.54 -19.86 -5.28
N ILE A 28 20.17 -20.56 -4.31
CA ILE A 28 20.43 -21.99 -4.41
C ILE A 28 19.11 -22.73 -4.24
N GLY A 29 18.67 -23.39 -5.31
CA GLY A 29 17.44 -24.15 -5.35
C GLY A 29 17.56 -25.52 -4.68
N LYS A 30 16.45 -26.28 -4.68
CA LYS A 30 16.35 -27.62 -4.07
C LYS A 30 17.37 -28.61 -4.63
N ASP A 31 17.73 -28.46 -5.91
CA ASP A 31 18.68 -29.33 -6.61
C ASP A 31 20.14 -28.89 -6.44
N GLY A 32 20.42 -27.91 -5.56
CA GLY A 32 21.75 -27.33 -5.35
C GLY A 32 22.22 -26.40 -6.49
N LYS A 33 21.38 -26.18 -7.51
CA LYS A 33 21.66 -25.30 -8.64
C LYS A 33 21.06 -23.91 -8.41
N ILE A 34 21.66 -22.90 -9.03
CA ILE A 34 21.13 -21.53 -9.00
C ILE A 34 19.79 -21.50 -9.75
N GLU A 35 18.76 -21.00 -9.07
CA GLU A 35 17.44 -20.81 -9.63
C GLU A 35 17.45 -19.78 -10.76
N LYS A 36 16.62 -20.03 -11.79
CA LYS A 36 16.59 -19.17 -12.98
C LYS A 36 15.47 -18.12 -12.85
N PRO A 37 15.79 -16.81 -12.95
CA PRO A 37 14.81 -15.74 -12.74
C PRO A 37 13.98 -15.40 -13.98
N TRP A 38 14.27 -16.01 -15.14
CA TRP A 38 13.77 -15.56 -16.45
C TRP A 38 12.26 -15.40 -16.53
N HIS A 39 11.47 -16.31 -15.96
CA HIS A 39 10.02 -16.19 -15.97
C HIS A 39 9.54 -14.95 -15.22
N ALA A 40 10.08 -14.70 -14.01
CA ALA A 40 9.74 -13.52 -13.22
C ALA A 40 10.22 -12.23 -13.90
N VAL A 41 11.42 -12.23 -14.47
CA VAL A 41 11.98 -11.10 -15.20
C VAL A 41 11.11 -10.74 -16.41
N LEU A 42 10.73 -11.71 -17.24
CA LEU A 42 9.88 -11.47 -18.41
C LEU A 42 8.51 -10.90 -18.04
N ILE A 43 7.88 -11.41 -16.98
CA ILE A 43 6.62 -10.86 -16.46
C ILE A 43 6.80 -9.41 -16.01
N LYS A 44 7.86 -9.11 -15.25
CA LYS A 44 8.12 -7.76 -14.74
C LYS A 44 8.44 -6.78 -15.87
N LEU A 45 9.23 -7.20 -16.87
CA LEU A 45 9.51 -6.39 -18.06
C LEU A 45 8.23 -6.11 -18.86
N PHE A 46 7.38 -7.11 -19.05
CA PHE A 46 6.08 -6.93 -19.70
C PHE A 46 5.20 -5.93 -18.91
N GLN A 47 5.08 -6.11 -17.59
CA GLN A 47 4.32 -5.19 -16.73
C GLN A 47 4.86 -3.75 -16.80
N ALA A 48 6.18 -3.58 -16.67
CA ALA A 48 6.83 -2.27 -16.76
C ALA A 48 6.57 -1.62 -18.14
N GLY A 49 6.63 -2.40 -19.23
CA GLY A 49 6.28 -1.96 -20.58
C GLY A 49 4.83 -1.48 -20.69
N VAL A 50 3.87 -2.26 -20.17
CA VAL A 50 2.45 -1.87 -20.14
C VAL A 50 2.24 -0.57 -19.35
N PHE A 51 2.82 -0.45 -18.15
CA PHE A 51 2.72 0.78 -17.36
C PHE A 51 3.39 1.98 -18.03
N MET A 52 4.50 1.77 -18.73
CA MET A 52 5.19 2.82 -19.48
C MET A 52 4.33 3.32 -20.64
N LEU A 53 3.73 2.41 -21.42
CA LEU A 53 2.80 2.77 -22.50
C LEU A 53 1.59 3.52 -21.95
N LEU A 54 1.00 3.04 -20.85
CA LEU A 54 -0.09 3.76 -20.18
C LEU A 54 0.33 5.19 -19.81
N TYR A 55 1.49 5.36 -19.17
CA TYR A 55 1.99 6.68 -18.78
C TYR A 55 2.24 7.60 -19.98
N VAL A 56 2.88 7.11 -21.04
CA VAL A 56 3.20 7.90 -22.23
C VAL A 56 1.94 8.37 -22.97
N PHE A 57 0.93 7.49 -23.12
CA PHE A 57 -0.27 7.82 -23.90
C PHE A 57 -1.36 8.54 -23.10
N LEU A 58 -1.39 8.40 -21.78
CA LEU A 58 -2.47 8.91 -20.93
C LEU A 58 -2.01 9.87 -19.82
N GLY A 59 -0.71 10.09 -19.65
CA GLY A 59 -0.14 10.93 -18.58
C GLY A 59 -0.70 12.34 -18.55
N ASP A 60 -0.74 12.99 -19.71
CA ASP A 60 -1.22 14.37 -19.83
C ASP A 60 -2.74 14.48 -19.61
N CYS A 61 -3.50 13.39 -19.75
CA CYS A 61 -4.94 13.37 -19.51
C CYS A 61 -5.30 13.35 -18.01
N PHE A 62 -4.38 12.91 -17.14
CA PHE A 62 -4.66 12.63 -15.73
C PHE A 62 -3.71 13.39 -14.80
N THR A 63 -3.50 14.69 -15.05
CA THR A 63 -2.74 15.55 -14.15
C THR A 63 -3.49 15.77 -12.82
N PRO A 64 -2.80 15.86 -11.68
CA PRO A 64 -3.46 15.94 -10.37
C PRO A 64 -4.24 17.24 -10.17
N ASP A 65 -3.86 18.32 -10.85
CA ASP A 65 -4.49 19.64 -10.76
C ASP A 65 -5.97 19.63 -11.17
N ILE A 66 -6.36 18.72 -12.07
CA ILE A 66 -7.75 18.65 -12.55
C ILE A 66 -8.74 18.35 -11.43
N ILE A 67 -8.30 17.69 -10.33
CA ILE A 67 -9.15 17.37 -9.19
C ILE A 67 -9.69 18.63 -8.51
N ILE A 68 -8.87 19.69 -8.47
CA ILE A 68 -9.19 20.97 -7.83
C ILE A 68 -9.64 22.07 -8.81
N ASP A 69 -9.60 21.78 -10.09
CA ASP A 69 -10.14 22.67 -11.13
C ASP A 69 -11.67 22.80 -10.98
N LYS A 70 -12.16 24.03 -11.13
CA LYS A 70 -13.57 24.40 -10.99
C LYS A 70 -14.48 23.56 -11.89
N LYS A 71 -14.04 23.23 -13.11
CA LYS A 71 -14.79 22.40 -14.07
C LYS A 71 -15.15 21.05 -13.46
N TYR A 72 -14.18 20.39 -12.84
CA TYR A 72 -14.37 19.05 -12.28
C TYR A 72 -15.06 19.12 -10.92
N MET A 73 -14.73 20.12 -10.08
CA MET A 73 -15.41 20.32 -8.80
C MET A 73 -16.92 20.61 -8.93
N ASN A 74 -17.38 21.07 -10.09
CA ASN A 74 -18.81 21.29 -10.37
C ASN A 74 -19.54 20.03 -10.87
N LEU A 75 -18.84 18.92 -11.07
CA LEU A 75 -19.49 17.65 -11.42
C LEU A 75 -20.30 17.12 -10.24
N ASN A 76 -21.22 16.19 -10.51
CA ASN A 76 -21.89 15.51 -9.42
C ASN A 76 -20.88 14.74 -8.56
N TRP A 77 -21.19 14.58 -7.28
CA TRP A 77 -20.24 14.04 -6.31
C TRP A 77 -19.74 12.63 -6.67
N ILE A 78 -20.57 11.80 -7.31
CA ILE A 78 -20.18 10.44 -7.73
C ILE A 78 -19.16 10.50 -8.86
N GLN A 79 -19.44 11.31 -9.90
CA GLN A 79 -18.54 11.54 -11.03
C GLN A 79 -17.21 12.12 -10.54
N TRP A 80 -17.26 13.09 -9.63
CA TRP A 80 -16.05 13.70 -9.09
C TRP A 80 -15.23 12.71 -8.27
N ILE A 81 -15.84 11.87 -7.43
CA ILE A 81 -15.13 10.80 -6.70
C ILE A 81 -14.48 9.80 -7.67
N PHE A 82 -15.19 9.45 -8.75
CA PHE A 82 -14.65 8.57 -9.78
C PHE A 82 -13.41 9.18 -10.44
N ILE A 83 -13.47 10.46 -10.82
CA ILE A 83 -12.33 11.19 -11.39
C ILE A 83 -11.17 11.29 -10.38
N LEU A 84 -11.45 11.64 -9.13
CA LEU A 84 -10.47 11.64 -8.04
C LEU A 84 -9.73 10.30 -7.97
N TYR A 85 -10.47 9.19 -7.97
CA TYR A 85 -9.86 7.87 -7.92
C TYR A 85 -9.00 7.58 -9.15
N ILE A 86 -9.52 7.80 -10.36
CA ILE A 86 -8.80 7.49 -11.61
C ILE A 86 -7.52 8.33 -11.73
N VAL A 87 -7.60 9.64 -11.47
CA VAL A 87 -6.43 10.53 -11.48
C VAL A 87 -5.40 10.07 -10.46
N MET A 88 -5.81 9.86 -9.21
CA MET A 88 -4.87 9.44 -8.16
C MET A 88 -4.31 8.04 -8.39
N ALA A 89 -5.05 7.15 -9.06
CA ALA A 89 -4.55 5.87 -9.54
C ALA A 89 -3.49 6.03 -10.61
N PHE A 90 -3.73 6.94 -11.55
CA PHE A 90 -2.77 7.23 -12.60
C PHE A 90 -1.46 7.83 -12.05
N GLN A 91 -1.53 8.65 -11.00
CA GLN A 91 -0.34 9.19 -10.31
C GLN A 91 0.59 8.11 -9.72
N ARG A 92 0.12 6.86 -9.56
CA ARG A 92 0.94 5.72 -9.12
C ARG A 92 1.69 5.04 -10.27
N VAL A 93 1.23 5.18 -11.51
CA VAL A 93 1.78 4.47 -12.68
C VAL A 93 3.29 4.72 -12.87
N PRO A 94 3.83 5.95 -12.74
CA PRO A 94 5.28 6.18 -12.82
C PRO A 94 6.09 5.37 -11.81
N TYR A 95 5.57 5.22 -10.58
CA TYR A 95 6.19 4.40 -9.55
C TYR A 95 6.12 2.91 -9.90
N TYR A 96 5.02 2.45 -10.50
CA TYR A 96 4.92 1.08 -11.01
C TYR A 96 5.95 0.79 -12.10
N VAL A 97 6.20 1.74 -13.01
CA VAL A 97 7.27 1.60 -14.02
C VAL A 97 8.63 1.48 -13.33
N ALA A 98 9.00 2.49 -12.53
CA ALA A 98 10.34 2.57 -11.93
C ALA A 98 10.64 1.38 -11.01
N TRP A 99 9.72 1.01 -10.12
CA TRP A 99 9.94 -0.07 -9.16
C TRP A 99 9.84 -1.46 -9.79
N THR A 100 8.97 -1.68 -10.77
CA THR A 100 8.90 -2.97 -11.46
C THR A 100 10.13 -3.20 -12.33
N LEU A 101 10.65 -2.14 -12.97
CA LEU A 101 11.90 -2.22 -13.74
C LEU A 101 13.11 -2.48 -12.84
N ALA A 102 13.22 -1.77 -11.71
CA ALA A 102 14.28 -2.03 -10.74
C ALA A 102 14.22 -3.48 -10.22
N ASP A 103 13.03 -3.99 -9.91
CA ASP A 103 12.81 -5.36 -9.49
C ASP A 103 13.22 -6.38 -10.58
N ALA A 104 12.94 -6.11 -11.86
CA ALA A 104 13.43 -6.94 -12.96
C ALA A 104 14.97 -6.99 -13.01
N ILE A 105 15.65 -5.86 -12.81
CA ILE A 105 17.12 -5.77 -12.79
C ILE A 105 17.70 -6.57 -11.61
N PHE A 106 17.11 -6.46 -10.42
CA PHE A 106 17.53 -7.23 -9.24
C PHE A 106 17.30 -8.74 -9.39
N ASN A 107 16.22 -9.14 -10.07
CA ASN A 107 16.00 -10.55 -10.35
C ASN A 107 16.98 -11.08 -11.39
N LEU A 108 17.27 -10.29 -12.44
CA LEU A 108 18.24 -10.67 -13.46
C LEU A 108 19.65 -10.90 -12.89
N SER A 109 20.01 -10.17 -11.83
CA SER A 109 21.27 -10.35 -11.11
C SER A 109 21.28 -11.49 -10.08
N GLY A 110 20.16 -12.17 -9.91
CA GLY A 110 20.00 -13.26 -8.94
C GLY A 110 19.68 -12.83 -7.51
N PHE A 111 19.48 -11.53 -7.24
CA PHE A 111 19.28 -11.05 -5.87
C PHE A 111 17.84 -11.22 -5.37
N GLY A 112 16.82 -11.23 -6.25
CA GLY A 112 15.43 -11.20 -5.79
C GLY A 112 14.81 -12.54 -5.34
N PHE A 113 15.58 -13.63 -5.23
CA PHE A 113 15.06 -14.94 -4.82
C PHE A 113 14.75 -15.00 -3.32
N LYS A 114 13.52 -15.43 -2.98
CA LYS A 114 13.03 -15.53 -1.59
C LYS A 114 12.85 -16.97 -1.10
N GLY A 115 12.77 -17.93 -2.02
CA GLY A 115 12.45 -19.33 -1.71
C GLY A 115 11.37 -19.87 -2.64
N TYR A 116 10.56 -20.80 -2.15
CA TYR A 116 9.48 -21.42 -2.93
C TYR A 116 8.12 -21.14 -2.30
N ASP A 117 7.10 -21.01 -3.15
CA ASP A 117 5.72 -20.95 -2.71
C ASP A 117 5.19 -22.33 -2.25
N SER A 118 3.92 -22.38 -1.81
CA SER A 118 3.23 -23.61 -1.41
C SER A 118 3.11 -24.65 -2.53
N TYR A 119 3.27 -24.25 -3.79
CA TYR A 119 3.24 -25.12 -4.97
C TYR A 119 4.65 -25.51 -5.43
N GLY A 120 5.69 -25.13 -4.70
CA GLY A 120 7.07 -25.41 -5.03
C GLY A 120 7.64 -24.57 -6.18
N LYS A 121 7.00 -23.46 -6.56
CA LYS A 121 7.51 -22.55 -7.60
C LYS A 121 8.46 -21.51 -6.99
N PRO A 122 9.58 -21.19 -7.67
CA PRO A 122 10.55 -20.21 -7.17
C PRO A 122 9.94 -18.81 -7.11
N GLN A 123 10.05 -18.17 -5.96
CA GLN A 123 9.56 -16.81 -5.71
C GLN A 123 10.69 -15.79 -5.87
N TRP A 124 10.47 -14.82 -6.76
CA TRP A 124 11.41 -13.76 -7.12
C TRP A 124 10.86 -12.38 -6.70
N ASP A 125 10.47 -12.28 -5.43
CA ASP A 125 9.83 -11.11 -4.82
C ASP A 125 10.54 -10.63 -3.54
N LEU A 126 11.78 -11.09 -3.26
CA LEU A 126 12.53 -10.72 -2.04
C LEU A 126 12.65 -9.20 -1.88
N VAL A 127 12.92 -8.53 -2.99
CA VAL A 127 13.13 -7.08 -3.08
C VAL A 127 12.04 -6.40 -3.92
N SER A 128 10.86 -7.02 -4.09
CA SER A 128 9.75 -6.38 -4.80
C SER A 128 9.21 -5.21 -4.00
N ASN A 129 9.46 -3.98 -4.48
CA ASN A 129 9.01 -2.79 -3.78
C ASN A 129 7.51 -2.52 -3.97
N VAL A 130 6.85 -3.16 -4.95
CA VAL A 130 5.43 -2.94 -5.19
C VAL A 130 4.76 -4.17 -5.77
N ASN A 131 3.50 -4.38 -5.39
CA ASN A 131 2.61 -5.32 -6.06
C ASN A 131 1.41 -4.53 -6.61
N PRO A 132 1.47 -4.06 -7.87
CA PRO A 132 0.45 -3.17 -8.43
C PRO A 132 -0.96 -3.76 -8.35
N TRP A 133 -1.11 -5.05 -8.68
CA TRP A 133 -2.40 -5.73 -8.60
C TRP A 133 -2.98 -5.68 -7.18
N LYS A 134 -2.17 -6.00 -6.18
CA LYS A 134 -2.60 -5.97 -4.77
C LYS A 134 -2.84 -4.54 -4.28
N VAL A 135 -2.07 -3.54 -4.73
CA VAL A 135 -2.34 -2.13 -4.41
C VAL A 135 -3.72 -1.72 -4.91
N GLU A 136 -4.08 -2.09 -6.14
CA GLU A 136 -5.36 -1.69 -6.73
C GLU A 136 -6.55 -2.56 -6.29
N THR A 137 -6.33 -3.80 -5.84
CA THR A 137 -7.42 -4.73 -5.44
C THR A 137 -7.55 -4.97 -3.94
N ALA A 138 -6.60 -4.50 -3.12
CA ALA A 138 -6.64 -4.69 -1.67
C ALA A 138 -7.94 -4.15 -1.05
N LEU A 139 -8.52 -4.97 -0.17
CA LEU A 139 -9.84 -4.75 0.43
C LEU A 139 -9.79 -3.80 1.63
N ASN A 140 -8.60 -3.49 2.13
CA ASN A 140 -8.42 -2.57 3.24
C ASN A 140 -7.14 -1.74 3.12
N PHE A 141 -7.14 -0.62 3.85
CA PHE A 141 -6.06 0.36 3.84
C PHE A 141 -4.70 -0.24 4.20
N LYS A 142 -4.65 -1.12 5.21
CA LYS A 142 -3.41 -1.79 5.63
C LYS A 142 -2.83 -2.66 4.51
N GLU A 143 -3.65 -3.52 3.90
CA GLU A 143 -3.19 -4.39 2.81
C GLU A 143 -2.71 -3.59 1.59
N THR A 144 -3.34 -2.45 1.33
CA THR A 144 -2.93 -1.55 0.24
C THR A 144 -1.53 -0.98 0.52
N LEU A 145 -1.31 -0.48 1.74
CA LEU A 145 0.00 0.06 2.14
C LEU A 145 1.09 -1.01 2.23
N GLU A 146 0.75 -2.24 2.63
CA GLU A 146 1.71 -3.36 2.65
C GLU A 146 2.10 -3.85 1.24
N ALA A 147 1.35 -3.46 0.21
CA ALA A 147 1.65 -3.75 -1.19
C ALA A 147 2.33 -2.59 -1.91
N TRP A 148 2.42 -1.42 -1.28
CA TRP A 148 3.00 -0.19 -1.81
C TRP A 148 4.31 0.12 -1.09
N ASN A 149 5.41 0.28 -1.84
CA ASN A 149 6.72 0.56 -1.27
C ASN A 149 7.12 -0.45 -0.16
N CYS A 150 6.91 -1.74 -0.45
CA CYS A 150 7.00 -2.86 0.50
C CYS A 150 8.33 -2.90 1.26
N CYS A 151 9.44 -2.69 0.55
CA CYS A 151 10.78 -2.72 1.14
C CYS A 151 10.97 -1.58 2.15
N THR A 152 10.51 -0.38 1.81
CA THR A 152 10.51 0.77 2.73
C THR A 152 9.60 0.50 3.93
N MET A 153 8.46 -0.16 3.74
CA MET A 153 7.58 -0.56 4.86
C MET A 153 8.26 -1.56 5.80
N TYR A 154 9.02 -2.53 5.28
CA TYR A 154 9.80 -3.44 6.12
C TYR A 154 10.91 -2.71 6.88
N TRP A 155 11.60 -1.79 6.22
CA TRP A 155 12.60 -0.94 6.84
C TRP A 155 11.99 -0.08 7.96
N LEU A 156 10.94 0.69 7.67
CA LEU A 156 10.19 1.52 8.63
C LEU A 156 9.68 0.71 9.82
N ARG A 157 9.22 -0.51 9.57
CA ARG A 157 8.79 -1.41 10.65
C ARG A 157 9.93 -1.69 11.62
N ARG A 158 11.11 -2.06 11.11
CA ARG A 158 12.28 -2.36 11.93
C ARG A 158 12.80 -1.10 12.63
N VAL A 159 13.02 0.00 11.91
CA VAL A 159 13.69 1.19 12.45
C VAL A 159 12.81 2.07 13.33
N ALA A 160 11.50 2.07 13.12
CA ALA A 160 10.56 2.89 13.90
C ALA A 160 9.50 2.06 14.62
N TYR A 161 8.66 1.31 13.90
CA TYR A 161 7.45 0.73 14.48
C TYR A 161 7.74 -0.20 15.66
N ASP A 162 8.67 -1.13 15.50
CA ASP A 162 9.00 -2.11 16.54
C ASP A 162 9.81 -1.49 17.69
N ARG A 163 10.51 -0.37 17.43
CA ARG A 163 11.33 0.37 18.41
C ARG A 163 10.55 1.41 19.20
N ALA A 164 9.41 1.87 18.71
CA ALA A 164 8.60 2.88 19.39
C ALA A 164 7.70 2.26 20.49
N PRO A 165 7.36 3.03 21.55
CA PRO A 165 6.42 2.59 22.57
C PRO A 165 5.06 2.23 21.97
N LYS A 166 4.40 1.19 22.52
CA LYS A 166 3.19 0.57 21.94
C LYS A 166 2.10 1.57 21.51
N GLY A 167 1.88 2.64 22.28
CA GLY A 167 0.86 3.66 21.98
C GLY A 167 1.19 4.58 20.81
N TYR A 168 2.47 4.80 20.51
CA TYR A 168 2.93 5.78 19.52
C TYR A 168 3.44 5.14 18.23
N ARG A 169 3.55 3.81 18.16
CA ARG A 169 4.16 3.08 17.03
C ARG A 169 3.70 3.54 15.66
N THR A 170 2.38 3.59 15.44
CA THR A 170 1.83 4.01 14.15
C THR A 170 2.20 5.47 13.85
N LEU A 171 1.89 6.39 14.77
CA LEU A 171 2.14 7.82 14.56
C LEU A 171 3.63 8.13 14.34
N SER A 172 4.52 7.59 15.18
CA SER A 172 5.97 7.77 15.04
C SER A 172 6.49 7.21 13.72
N THR A 173 5.97 6.08 13.25
CA THR A 173 6.37 5.49 11.96
C THR A 173 5.93 6.37 10.79
N TYR A 174 4.70 6.88 10.82
CA TYR A 174 4.19 7.80 9.80
C TYR A 174 4.93 9.14 9.81
N LEU A 175 5.24 9.68 10.98
CA LEU A 175 6.06 10.89 11.11
C LEU A 175 7.47 10.69 10.56
N LEU A 176 8.12 9.57 10.90
CA LEU A 176 9.42 9.23 10.31
C LEU A 176 9.33 9.11 8.79
N SER A 177 8.26 8.48 8.28
CA SER A 177 8.02 8.39 6.83
C SER A 177 7.89 9.78 6.20
N ALA A 178 7.19 10.72 6.84
CA ALA A 178 7.07 12.10 6.36
C ALA A 178 8.42 12.79 6.26
N VAL A 179 9.21 12.71 7.34
CA VAL A 179 10.57 13.30 7.38
C VAL A 179 11.47 12.67 6.32
N TRP A 180 11.37 11.35 6.11
CA TRP A 180 12.13 10.63 5.10
C TRP A 180 11.80 11.08 3.67
N HIS A 181 10.55 11.46 3.39
CA HIS A 181 10.16 11.99 2.08
C HIS A 181 10.63 13.44 1.85
N GLY A 182 10.81 14.23 2.91
CA GLY A 182 11.41 15.57 2.83
C GLY A 182 10.65 16.63 3.63
N PHE A 183 10.94 17.89 3.35
CA PHE A 183 10.41 19.05 4.10
C PHE A 183 9.16 19.68 3.51
N PHE A 184 8.70 19.19 2.35
CA PHE A 184 7.45 19.66 1.76
C PHE A 184 6.26 19.32 2.65
N LEU A 185 5.47 20.34 3.01
CA LEU A 185 4.37 20.20 3.97
C LEU A 185 3.27 19.25 3.51
N GLY A 186 3.08 19.05 2.21
CA GLY A 186 2.13 18.07 1.69
C GLY A 186 2.40 16.65 2.18
N TYR A 187 3.67 16.27 2.38
CA TYR A 187 4.04 14.97 2.94
C TYR A 187 3.54 14.81 4.37
N TYR A 188 3.79 15.79 5.23
CA TYR A 188 3.35 15.75 6.63
C TYR A 188 1.83 15.63 6.72
N VAL A 189 1.09 16.39 5.91
CA VAL A 189 -0.37 16.31 5.83
C VAL A 189 -0.84 14.91 5.43
N THR A 190 -0.26 14.33 4.37
CA THR A 190 -0.61 12.99 3.91
C THR A 190 -0.29 11.92 4.94
N PHE A 191 0.91 11.91 5.53
CA PHE A 191 1.29 10.86 6.47
C PHE A 191 0.54 10.97 7.81
N LEU A 192 0.27 12.17 8.31
CA LEU A 192 -0.59 12.33 9.49
C LEU A 192 -2.03 11.87 9.22
N THR A 193 -2.56 12.20 8.04
CA THR A 193 -3.87 11.71 7.57
C THR A 193 -3.85 10.17 7.44
N GLY A 194 -2.79 9.60 6.87
CA GLY A 194 -2.59 8.16 6.76
C GLY A 194 -2.48 7.45 8.11
N ALA A 195 -1.87 8.09 9.12
CA ALA A 195 -1.81 7.57 10.48
C ALA A 195 -3.22 7.50 11.10
N LEU A 196 -3.99 8.60 11.02
CA LEU A 196 -5.38 8.64 11.48
C LEU A 196 -6.22 7.55 10.80
N PHE A 197 -6.15 7.46 9.47
CA PHE A 197 -6.91 6.50 8.69
C PHE A 197 -6.50 5.06 8.94
N THR A 198 -5.21 4.80 9.21
CA THR A 198 -4.75 3.46 9.60
C THR A 198 -5.34 3.03 10.93
N ILE A 199 -5.36 3.93 11.92
CA ILE A 199 -5.87 3.63 13.26
C ILE A 199 -7.41 3.50 13.22
N SER A 200 -8.09 4.40 12.51
CA SER A 200 -9.55 4.33 12.34
C SER A 200 -9.97 3.09 11.55
N ALA A 201 -9.31 2.76 10.43
CA ALA A 201 -9.63 1.57 9.63
C ALA A 201 -9.43 0.26 10.42
N ARG A 202 -8.38 0.16 11.25
CA ARG A 202 -8.20 -0.98 12.17
C ARG A 202 -9.36 -1.07 13.17
N THR A 203 -9.80 0.07 13.69
CA THR A 203 -10.92 0.14 14.64
C THR A 203 -12.23 -0.29 13.99
N VAL A 204 -12.54 0.23 12.79
CA VAL A 204 -13.70 -0.16 11.99
C VAL A 204 -13.70 -1.65 11.72
N ARG A 205 -12.59 -2.19 11.20
CA ARG A 205 -12.46 -3.62 10.89
C ARG A 205 -12.71 -4.49 12.13
N ARG A 206 -12.20 -4.09 13.29
CA ARG A 206 -12.40 -4.81 14.56
C ARG A 206 -13.85 -4.77 15.05
N CYS A 207 -14.56 -3.65 14.85
CA CYS A 207 -15.93 -3.46 15.34
C CYS A 207 -16.99 -4.03 14.39
N LEU A 208 -16.75 -3.96 13.07
CA LEU A 208 -17.75 -4.27 12.04
C LEU A 208 -17.52 -5.60 11.32
N ARG A 209 -16.29 -5.96 10.95
CA ARG A 209 -16.03 -7.08 10.00
C ARG A 209 -16.73 -8.38 10.40
N TRP A 210 -16.60 -8.77 11.67
CA TRP A 210 -17.14 -10.03 12.20
C TRP A 210 -18.67 -10.13 12.05
N ARG A 211 -19.38 -8.99 12.05
CA ARG A 211 -20.84 -8.94 11.88
C ARG A 211 -21.28 -9.31 10.47
N PHE A 212 -20.40 -9.18 9.48
CA PHE A 212 -20.66 -9.51 8.07
C PHE A 212 -20.15 -10.90 7.66
N GLN A 213 -19.55 -11.68 8.58
CA GLN A 213 -19.00 -13.01 8.25
C GLN A 213 -20.03 -14.15 8.35
N ARG A 214 -21.32 -13.85 8.54
CA ARG A 214 -22.37 -14.86 8.79
C ARG A 214 -22.73 -15.69 7.56
N ASN A 215 -22.69 -15.10 6.37
CA ASN A 215 -22.96 -15.79 5.12
C ASN A 215 -22.05 -15.23 4.00
N GLU A 216 -21.97 -15.96 2.89
CA GLU A 216 -21.08 -15.59 1.79
C GLU A 216 -21.45 -14.24 1.15
N PHE A 217 -22.74 -13.95 1.01
CA PHE A 217 -23.24 -12.72 0.40
C PHE A 217 -22.82 -11.48 1.20
N LEU A 218 -23.05 -11.46 2.51
CA LEU A 218 -22.66 -10.35 3.40
C LEU A 218 -21.15 -10.18 3.45
N ARG A 219 -20.39 -11.28 3.41
CA ARG A 219 -18.93 -11.24 3.33
C ARG A 219 -18.47 -10.55 2.05
N ARG A 220 -18.97 -10.98 0.89
CA ARG A 220 -18.62 -10.38 -0.42
C ARG A 220 -19.07 -8.92 -0.51
N LEU A 221 -20.26 -8.59 0.01
CA LEU A 221 -20.76 -7.22 0.07
C LEU A 221 -19.84 -6.34 0.93
N TYR A 222 -19.46 -6.82 2.12
CA TYR A 222 -18.52 -6.12 2.98
C TYR A 222 -17.18 -5.89 2.28
N ASP A 223 -16.64 -6.92 1.63
CA ASP A 223 -15.35 -6.85 0.92
C ASP A 223 -15.40 -5.83 -0.24
N LEU A 224 -16.48 -5.80 -1.03
CA LEU A 224 -16.69 -4.81 -2.09
C LEU A 224 -16.79 -3.39 -1.54
N LEU A 225 -17.57 -3.18 -0.48
CA LEU A 225 -17.72 -1.87 0.16
C LEU A 225 -16.39 -1.39 0.74
N THR A 226 -15.65 -2.26 1.42
CA THR A 226 -14.35 -1.88 1.99
C THR A 226 -13.30 -1.64 0.92
N LEU A 227 -13.36 -2.34 -0.22
CA LEU A 227 -12.52 -2.05 -1.37
C LEU A 227 -12.78 -0.62 -1.87
N VAL A 228 -14.02 -0.29 -2.20
CA VAL A 228 -14.39 1.03 -2.74
C VAL A 228 -13.99 2.15 -1.77
N VAL A 229 -14.38 2.02 -0.49
CA VAL A 229 -14.03 3.00 0.55
C VAL A 229 -12.52 3.14 0.70
N THR A 230 -11.77 2.03 0.69
CA THR A 230 -10.31 2.07 0.80
C THR A 230 -9.68 2.87 -0.34
N LYS A 231 -10.15 2.70 -1.58
CA LYS A 231 -9.60 3.42 -2.73
C LYS A 231 -9.90 4.92 -2.70
N ILE A 232 -11.10 5.29 -2.26
CA ILE A 232 -11.48 6.69 -2.07
C ILE A 232 -10.63 7.32 -0.96
N VAL A 233 -10.53 6.64 0.20
CA VAL A 233 -9.75 7.10 1.36
C VAL A 233 -8.27 7.24 1.01
N LEU A 234 -7.70 6.29 0.25
CA LEU A 234 -6.32 6.38 -0.24
C LEU A 234 -6.11 7.57 -1.16
N SER A 235 -6.99 7.75 -2.15
CA SER A 235 -6.91 8.85 -3.12
C SER A 235 -7.00 10.20 -2.42
N TYR A 236 -7.92 10.33 -1.47
CA TYR A 236 -8.07 11.51 -0.63
C TYR A 236 -6.82 11.76 0.24
N ALA A 237 -6.30 10.73 0.92
CA ALA A 237 -5.13 10.88 1.78
C ALA A 237 -3.86 11.23 0.99
N ALA A 238 -3.68 10.68 -0.20
CA ALA A 238 -2.49 10.84 -1.03
C ALA A 238 -2.46 12.14 -1.85
N PHE A 239 -3.59 12.84 -2.00
CA PHE A 239 -3.64 14.05 -2.83
C PHE A 239 -2.61 15.13 -2.42
N PRO A 240 -2.47 15.51 -1.12
CA PRO A 240 -1.46 16.48 -0.71
C PRO A 240 -0.01 16.03 -0.98
N PHE A 241 0.26 14.73 -0.93
CA PHE A 241 1.57 14.16 -1.25
C PHE A 241 1.92 14.41 -2.73
N VAL A 242 0.97 14.17 -3.63
CA VAL A 242 1.18 14.37 -5.07
C VAL A 242 1.35 15.86 -5.39
N MET A 243 0.55 16.72 -4.76
CA MET A 243 0.67 18.17 -4.94
C MET A 243 1.91 18.78 -4.29
N MET A 244 2.57 18.06 -3.37
CA MET A 244 3.74 18.45 -2.55
C MET A 244 3.52 19.65 -1.61
N HIS A 245 2.77 20.67 -2.03
CA HIS A 245 2.56 21.92 -1.30
C HIS A 245 1.34 21.85 -0.36
N PHE A 246 1.44 22.60 0.75
CA PHE A 246 0.38 22.68 1.76
C PHE A 246 -0.93 23.26 1.22
N GLY A 247 -0.83 24.34 0.43
CA GLY A 247 -1.98 25.12 -0.06
C GLY A 247 -2.98 24.28 -0.85
N PRO A 248 -2.58 23.61 -1.95
CA PRO A 248 -3.48 22.77 -2.74
C PRO A 248 -4.11 21.62 -1.92
N GLY A 249 -3.32 20.98 -1.06
CA GLY A 249 -3.81 19.89 -0.21
C GLY A 249 -4.86 20.34 0.81
N LEU A 250 -4.61 21.48 1.49
CA LEU A 250 -5.60 22.06 2.40
C LEU A 250 -6.83 22.57 1.68
N TYR A 251 -6.66 23.22 0.52
CA TYR A 251 -7.77 23.67 -0.29
C TYR A 251 -8.67 22.50 -0.69
N PHE A 252 -8.08 21.41 -1.17
CA PHE A 252 -8.81 20.18 -1.46
C PHE A 252 -9.57 19.65 -0.23
N TYR A 253 -8.93 19.57 0.93
CA TYR A 253 -9.59 19.09 2.15
C TYR A 253 -10.70 20.02 2.64
N SER A 254 -10.53 21.34 2.55
CA SER A 254 -11.54 22.32 2.96
C SER A 254 -12.76 22.30 2.03
N ARG A 255 -12.55 22.15 0.72
CA ARG A 255 -13.63 21.95 -0.26
C ARG A 255 -14.42 20.67 -0.01
N MET A 256 -13.77 19.65 0.55
CA MET A 256 -14.39 18.41 1.00
C MET A 256 -14.91 18.48 2.44
N TYR A 257 -14.87 19.66 3.07
CA TYR A 257 -15.26 19.89 4.47
C TYR A 257 -14.60 18.95 5.48
N PHE A 258 -13.39 18.45 5.17
CA PHE A 258 -12.69 17.45 5.96
C PHE A 258 -13.55 16.20 6.28
N CYS A 259 -14.50 15.86 5.40
CA CYS A 259 -15.54 14.87 5.69
C CYS A 259 -14.95 13.50 6.08
N LEU A 260 -13.89 13.04 5.40
CA LEU A 260 -13.26 11.75 5.71
C LEU A 260 -12.43 11.79 7.00
N HIS A 261 -11.84 12.94 7.37
CA HIS A 261 -11.22 13.10 8.69
C HIS A 261 -12.27 13.03 9.79
N ILE A 262 -13.40 13.72 9.63
CA ILE A 262 -14.51 13.69 10.59
C ILE A 262 -15.02 12.25 10.76
N VAL A 263 -15.30 11.55 9.66
CA VAL A 263 -15.71 10.14 9.68
C VAL A 263 -14.65 9.26 10.37
N ALA A 264 -13.36 9.49 10.11
CA ALA A 264 -12.29 8.73 10.77
C ALA A 264 -12.24 8.96 12.28
N PHE A 265 -12.43 10.20 12.75
CA PHE A 265 -12.51 10.51 14.19
C PHE A 265 -13.75 9.89 14.83
N LEU A 266 -14.92 9.97 14.20
CA LEU A 266 -16.14 9.32 14.67
C LEU A 266 -15.96 7.79 14.73
N ALA A 267 -15.35 7.19 13.71
CA ALA A 267 -15.05 5.77 13.68
C ALA A 267 -14.02 5.35 14.75
N LEU A 268 -13.14 6.24 15.16
CA LEU A 268 -12.16 5.98 16.22
C LEU A 268 -12.78 6.12 17.62
N LEU A 269 -13.59 7.17 17.83
CA LEU A 269 -14.08 7.56 19.16
C LEU A 269 -15.47 6.99 19.47
N VAL A 270 -16.40 7.03 18.52
CA VAL A 270 -17.82 6.70 18.75
C VAL A 270 -18.09 5.23 18.48
N LEU A 271 -17.56 4.69 17.37
CA LEU A 271 -17.88 3.33 16.91
C LEU A 271 -17.58 2.24 17.96
N PRO A 272 -16.43 2.22 18.68
CA PRO A 272 -16.19 1.19 19.69
C PRO A 272 -17.14 1.25 20.89
N ARG A 273 -17.77 2.40 21.15
CA ARG A 273 -18.74 2.59 22.24
C ARG A 273 -20.13 2.11 21.85
N VAL A 274 -20.54 2.40 20.61
CA VAL A 274 -21.87 2.03 20.10
C VAL A 274 -21.91 0.59 19.59
N MET A 275 -20.85 0.14 18.90
CA MET A 275 -20.73 -1.19 18.31
C MET A 275 -19.40 -1.80 18.74
N PRO A 276 -19.31 -2.37 19.96
CA PRO A 276 -18.05 -2.87 20.47
C PRO A 276 -17.47 -4.00 19.60
N PRO A 277 -16.14 -4.16 19.62
CA PRO A 277 -15.45 -5.34 19.09
C PRO A 277 -16.08 -6.65 19.57
N GLU A 278 -15.96 -7.69 18.74
CA GLU A 278 -16.26 -9.06 19.17
C GLU A 278 -15.46 -9.42 20.42
N SER A 279 -16.13 -10.02 21.40
CA SER A 279 -15.47 -10.41 22.65
C SER A 279 -14.40 -11.48 22.37
N LYS A 280 -13.29 -11.42 23.10
CA LYS A 280 -12.18 -12.39 22.95
C LYS A 280 -12.62 -13.84 23.14
N SER A 281 -13.64 -14.08 23.99
CA SER A 281 -14.19 -15.43 24.23
C SER A 281 -14.89 -16.01 23.00
N VAL A 282 -15.58 -15.19 22.21
CA VAL A 282 -16.25 -15.63 20.97
C VAL A 282 -15.23 -15.84 19.85
N GLN A 283 -14.22 -14.97 19.73
CA GLN A 283 -13.14 -15.14 18.75
C GLN A 283 -12.39 -16.48 18.90
N SER A 284 -12.14 -16.91 20.14
CA SER A 284 -11.50 -18.20 20.40
C SER A 284 -12.36 -19.39 19.97
N LYS A 285 -13.69 -19.32 20.11
CA LYS A 285 -14.60 -20.39 19.68
C LYS A 285 -14.64 -20.50 18.16
N ASN A 286 -14.88 -19.39 17.46
CA ASN A 286 -14.93 -19.36 16.00
C ASN A 286 -13.60 -19.80 15.36
N GLY A 287 -12.46 -19.42 15.96
CA GLY A 287 -11.14 -19.87 15.49
C GLY A 287 -10.88 -21.37 15.68
N CYS A 288 -11.51 -22.00 16.68
CA CYS A 288 -11.42 -23.45 16.91
C CYS A 288 -12.27 -24.23 15.91
N ASP A 289 -13.48 -23.76 15.63
CA ASP A 289 -14.40 -24.40 14.68
C ASP A 289 -13.87 -24.32 13.25
N THR A 290 -13.26 -23.20 12.86
CA THR A 290 -12.66 -23.05 11.51
C THR A 290 -11.48 -23.99 11.30
N LYS A 291 -10.71 -24.32 12.35
CA LYS A 291 -9.61 -25.30 12.29
C LYS A 291 -10.08 -26.77 12.27
N LYS A 292 -11.33 -27.05 12.66
CA LYS A 292 -11.92 -28.39 12.58
C LYS A 292 -12.54 -28.70 11.21
N LEU A 293 -12.69 -27.70 10.36
CA LEU A 293 -13.34 -27.79 9.04
C LEU A 293 -12.37 -27.59 7.85
N SER A 294 -11.06 -27.45 8.10
CA SER A 294 -9.99 -27.40 7.08
C SER A 294 -9.10 -28.62 7.16
#